data_AF-A0A2J8NJQ5-F1
#
_entry.id   AF-A0A2J8NJQ5-F1
#
_cell.length_a   1.000
_cell.length_b   1.000
_cell.length_c   1.000
_cell.angle_alpha   90.00
_cell.angle_beta   90.00
_cell.angle_gamma   90.00
#
_symmetry.space_group_name_H-M   'P 1'
#
loop_
_entity.id
_entity.type
_entity.pdbx_description
1 polymer ?
#
loop_
_entity_poly.entity_id
_entity_poly.type
_entity_poly.pdbx_seq_one_letter_code
_entity_poly.pdbx_strand_id
1 'polypeptide(L)'
;MPSAEAKLKKNRCANCFDCPGCMHTLSTRATSISTQLPDDPAKTTMKKAYYLACGFCRWTSRDVGMADKSVASGGWQEPENPHTQRMNKLIEYYQQLAQKEKVERDRKKLARRR
;
A
#
# COMPACT_ATOMS: atom_id res chain seq x y z
N MET A 1 14.14 -11.22 1.50
CA MET A 1 12.70 -11.44 1.21
C MET A 1 12.59 -12.71 0.38
N PRO A 2 11.92 -13.78 0.85
CA PRO A 2 11.67 -14.99 0.06
C PRO A 2 10.76 -14.69 -1.15
N SER A 3 10.84 -15.52 -2.20
CA SER A 3 10.12 -15.28 -3.48
C SER A 3 8.59 -15.18 -3.33
N ALA A 4 7.98 -16.02 -2.49
CA ALA A 4 6.54 -15.96 -2.23
C ALA A 4 6.14 -14.64 -1.55
N GLU A 5 6.95 -14.15 -0.61
CA GLU A 5 6.74 -12.86 0.05
C GLU A 5 6.90 -11.70 -0.93
N ALA A 6 7.89 -11.77 -1.82
CA ALA A 6 8.10 -10.77 -2.87
C ALA A 6 6.89 -10.68 -3.82
N LYS A 7 6.35 -11.82 -4.26
CA LYS A 7 5.14 -11.87 -5.09
C LYS A 7 3.94 -11.25 -4.37
N LEU A 8 3.73 -11.56 -3.09
CA LEU A 8 2.63 -11.03 -2.29
C LEU A 8 2.75 -9.51 -2.09
N LYS A 9 3.97 -9.02 -1.81
CA LYS A 9 4.26 -7.59 -1.62
C LYS A 9 4.51 -6.83 -2.92
N LYS A 10 4.21 -7.42 -4.08
CA LYS A 10 4.41 -6.81 -5.41
C LYS A 10 5.84 -6.30 -5.62
N ASN A 11 6.82 -7.06 -5.14
CA ASN A 11 8.25 -6.75 -5.17
C ASN A 11 8.62 -5.44 -4.46
N ARG A 12 7.88 -5.06 -3.40
CA ARG A 12 8.15 -3.85 -2.61
C ARG A 12 8.61 -4.18 -1.18
N CYS A 13 9.46 -3.30 -0.64
CA CYS A 13 9.76 -3.26 0.79
C CYS A 13 8.58 -2.63 1.54
N ALA A 14 8.17 -3.21 2.67
CA ALA A 14 7.04 -2.69 3.46
C ALA A 14 7.40 -1.47 4.34
N ASN A 15 8.70 -1.27 4.62
CA ASN A 15 9.20 -0.22 5.52
C ASN A 15 9.95 0.89 4.78
N CYS A 16 10.21 0.71 3.49
CA CYS A 16 11.01 1.61 2.67
C CYS A 16 10.07 2.37 1.73
N PHE A 17 10.25 3.68 1.65
CA PHE A 17 9.44 4.56 0.81
C PHE A 17 10.35 5.44 -0.02
N ASP A 18 9.97 5.70 -1.26
CA ASP A 18 10.74 6.58 -2.15
C ASP A 18 10.06 7.95 -2.25
N CYS A 19 10.88 9.00 -2.31
CA CYS A 19 10.41 10.36 -2.40
C CYS A 19 9.69 10.59 -3.73
N PRO A 20 8.45 11.10 -3.74
CA PRO A 20 7.72 11.33 -4.99
C PRO A 20 8.33 12.43 -5.86
N GLY A 21 9.17 13.32 -5.29
CA GLY A 21 9.81 14.41 -6.02
C GLY A 21 11.15 14.06 -6.68
N CYS A 22 11.98 13.22 -6.04
CA CYS A 22 13.34 12.94 -6.51
C CYS A 22 13.75 11.46 -6.47
N MET A 23 12.82 10.56 -6.14
CA MET A 23 13.00 9.11 -6.06
C MET A 23 14.10 8.61 -5.11
N HIS A 24 14.62 9.47 -4.23
CA HIS A 24 15.51 9.04 -3.15
C HIS A 24 14.71 8.38 -2.03
N THR A 25 15.30 7.35 -1.42
CA THR A 25 14.71 6.69 -0.25
C THR A 25 14.48 7.68 0.89
N LEU A 26 13.25 7.67 1.40
CA LEU A 26 12.79 8.49 2.52
C LEU A 26 13.30 7.92 3.84
N SER A 27 13.44 8.81 4.82
CA SER A 27 13.81 8.48 6.20
C SER A 27 12.68 8.83 7.15
N THR A 28 12.42 7.98 8.14
CA THR A 28 11.49 8.28 9.24
C THR A 28 12.19 9.21 10.23
N ARG A 29 11.60 10.36 10.51
CA ARG A 29 12.06 11.32 11.52
C ARG A 29 11.08 11.38 12.69
N ALA A 30 11.62 11.47 13.90
CA ALA A 30 10.84 11.63 15.12
C ALA A 30 10.75 13.10 15.51
N THR A 31 9.61 13.49 16.08
CA THR A 31 9.40 14.77 16.75
C THR A 31 8.57 14.54 18.01
N SER A 32 8.64 15.46 18.97
CA SER A 32 7.78 15.47 20.14
C SER A 32 6.65 16.45 19.93
N ILE A 33 5.41 15.95 19.91
CA ILE A 33 4.21 16.79 19.90
C ILE A 33 3.64 16.88 21.31
N SER A 34 3.25 18.09 21.70
CA SER A 34 2.47 18.34 22.92
C SER A 34 1.01 17.99 22.62
N THR A 35 0.40 17.10 23.40
CA THR A 35 -1.03 16.78 23.29
C THR A 35 -1.67 16.90 24.67
N GLN A 36 -2.77 17.63 24.75
CA GLN A 36 -3.58 17.74 25.98
C GLN A 36 -4.24 16.39 26.29
N LEU A 37 -4.29 16.02 27.57
CA LEU A 37 -5.03 14.82 27.98
C LEU A 37 -6.54 15.03 27.79
N PRO A 38 -7.27 14.02 27.29
CA PRO A 38 -8.73 14.05 27.24
C PRO A 38 -9.39 14.22 28.61
N ASP A 39 -8.80 13.65 29.66
CA ASP A 39 -9.32 13.69 31.04
C ASP A 39 -9.01 14.99 31.79
N ASP A 40 -8.04 15.80 31.34
CA ASP A 40 -7.57 16.96 32.09
C ASP A 40 -6.86 17.96 31.16
N PRO A 41 -7.56 19.00 30.65
CA PRO A 41 -7.01 19.93 29.65
C PRO A 41 -5.84 20.78 30.17
N ALA A 42 -5.62 20.82 31.49
CA ALA A 42 -4.47 21.47 32.11
C ALA A 42 -3.19 20.62 32.05
N LYS A 43 -3.30 19.30 31.81
CA LYS A 43 -2.15 18.38 31.75
C LYS A 43 -1.75 18.14 30.31
N THR A 44 -0.60 18.70 29.95
CA THR A 44 0.07 18.45 28.67
C THR A 44 0.94 17.20 28.77
N THR A 45 0.79 16.26 27.83
CA THR A 45 1.72 15.14 27.66
C THR A 45 2.47 15.24 26.34
N MET A 46 3.78 15.04 26.38
CA MET A 46 4.59 14.90 25.17
C MET A 46 4.45 13.50 24.59
N LYS A 47 4.03 13.41 23.33
CA LYS A 47 3.99 12.15 22.57
C LYS A 47 5.00 12.19 21.45
N LYS A 48 5.64 11.04 21.18
CA LYS A 48 6.49 10.87 19.99
C LYS A 48 5.59 10.76 18.76
N ALA A 49 5.92 11.54 17.75
CA ALA A 49 5.29 11.55 16.45
C ALA A 49 6.36 11.33 15.38
N TYR A 50 5.99 10.63 14.32
CA TYR A 50 6.89 10.20 13.25
C TYR A 50 6.37 10.68 11.90
N TYR A 51 7.25 11.25 11.09
CA TYR A 51 6.96 11.71 9.72
C TYR A 51 8.05 11.25 8.74
N LEU A 52 7.75 11.20 7.44
CA LEU A 52 8.73 10.84 6.42
C LEU A 52 9.40 12.10 5.86
N ALA A 53 10.70 12.03 5.62
CA ALA A 53 11.47 13.13 5.06
C ALA A 53 12.55 12.65 4.08
N CYS A 54 12.72 13.40 2.99
CA CYS A 54 13.80 13.19 2.03
C CYS A 54 15.05 13.99 2.43
N GLY A 55 16.20 13.31 2.50
CA GLY A 55 17.49 13.96 2.76
C GLY A 55 18.04 14.78 1.59
N PHE A 56 17.56 14.52 0.36
CA PHE A 56 18.06 15.15 -0.86
C PHE A 56 17.31 16.46 -1.19
N CYS A 57 15.99 16.37 -1.38
CA CYS A 57 15.17 17.51 -1.82
C CYS A 57 14.37 18.20 -0.70
N ARG A 58 14.54 17.76 0.56
CA ARG A 58 13.83 18.28 1.76
C ARG A 58 12.31 18.08 1.78
N TRP A 59 11.74 17.32 0.83
CA TRP A 59 10.33 16.92 0.83
C TRP A 59 9.95 16.19 2.13
N THR A 60 8.75 16.45 2.65
CA THR A 60 8.20 15.79 3.83
C THR A 60 6.78 15.26 3.58
N SER A 61 6.37 14.24 4.33
CA SER A 61 4.98 13.74 4.28
C SER A 61 3.95 14.80 4.69
N ARG A 62 4.37 15.84 5.41
CA ARG A 62 3.51 16.96 5.81
C ARG A 62 3.20 17.89 4.65
N ASP A 63 4.06 17.97 3.63
CA ASP A 63 3.85 18.81 2.43
C ASP A 63 2.59 18.41 1.66
N VAL A 64 2.19 17.14 1.80
CA VAL A 64 0.98 16.56 1.19
C VAL A 64 -0.13 16.30 2.23
N GLY A 65 0.00 16.84 3.44
CA GLY A 65 -1.01 16.74 4.50
C GLY A 65 -1.15 15.36 5.15
N MET A 66 -0.17 14.47 5.01
CA MET A 66 -0.22 13.18 5.73
C MET A 66 0.07 13.38 7.21
N ALA A 67 -0.85 12.93 8.06
CA ALA A 67 -0.71 12.99 9.51
C ALA A 67 0.47 12.15 10.01
N ASP A 68 1.20 12.71 10.97
CA ASP A 68 2.27 12.01 11.68
C ASP A 68 1.72 10.74 12.37
N LYS A 69 2.57 9.71 12.45
CA LYS A 69 2.25 8.43 13.09
C LYS A 69 2.78 8.39 14.51
N SER A 70 2.08 7.71 15.42
CA SER A 70 2.54 7.48 16.80
C SER A 70 3.59 6.37 16.90
N VAL A 71 3.74 5.56 15.85
CA VAL A 71 4.71 4.46 15.75
C VAL A 71 5.69 4.72 14.60
N ALA A 72 6.95 4.32 14.80
CA ALA A 72 8.02 4.57 13.83
C ALA A 72 7.88 3.76 12.53
N SER A 73 7.31 2.55 12.62
CA SER A 73 7.21 1.59 11.51
C SER A 73 5.82 0.96 11.47
N GLY A 74 5.38 0.53 10.29
CA GLY A 74 4.11 -0.18 10.08
C GLY A 74 2.84 0.69 10.04
N GLY A 75 2.90 1.95 10.46
CA GLY A 75 1.76 2.88 10.40
C GLY A 75 1.56 3.58 9.04
N TRP A 76 2.50 3.41 8.11
CA TRP A 76 2.48 4.00 6.77
C TRP A 76 1.81 3.03 5.80
N GLN A 77 0.52 3.22 5.54
CA GLN A 77 -0.26 2.38 4.64
C GLN A 77 -0.50 3.09 3.32
N GLU A 78 -0.31 2.38 2.20
CA GLU A 78 -0.72 2.87 0.89
C GLU A 78 -2.26 2.82 0.78
N PRO A 79 -2.90 3.87 0.23
CA PRO A 79 -4.33 3.84 -0.07
C PRO A 79 -4.69 2.70 -1.02
N GLU A 80 -5.84 2.08 -0.81
CA GLU A 80 -6.34 1.07 -1.74
C GLU A 80 -6.70 1.71 -3.10
N ASN A 81 -6.45 0.99 -4.19
CA ASN A 81 -6.83 1.47 -5.51
C ASN A 81 -8.38 1.58 -5.60
N PRO A 82 -8.93 2.75 -5.94
CA PRO A 82 -10.39 2.95 -6.03
C PRO A 82 -11.11 1.99 -6.98
N HIS A 83 -10.40 1.44 -7.96
CA HIS A 83 -10.95 0.56 -8.98
C HIS A 83 -10.73 -0.94 -8.71
N THR A 84 -10.18 -1.32 -7.55
CA THR A 84 -9.93 -2.72 -7.19
C THR A 84 -11.16 -3.60 -7.39
N GLN A 85 -12.33 -3.17 -6.90
CA GLN A 85 -13.57 -3.94 -7.05
C GLN A 85 -13.99 -4.13 -8.52
N ARG A 86 -13.86 -3.09 -9.34
CA ARG A 86 -14.19 -3.16 -10.78
C ARG A 86 -13.25 -4.11 -11.51
N MET A 87 -11.95 -4.06 -11.21
CA MET A 87 -10.97 -4.96 -11.81
C MET A 87 -11.29 -6.41 -11.46
N ASN A 88 -11.61 -6.71 -10.19
CA ASN A 88 -11.95 -8.07 -9.77
C ASN A 88 -13.18 -8.61 -10.51
N LYS A 89 -14.24 -7.80 -10.66
CA LYS A 89 -15.43 -8.19 -11.43
C LYS A 89 -15.13 -8.53 -12.88
N LEU A 90 -14.26 -7.74 -13.53
CA LEU A 90 -13.84 -8.01 -14.92
C LEU A 90 -13.02 -9.30 -15.01
N ILE A 91 -12.10 -9.51 -14.08
CA ILE A 91 -11.28 -10.73 -14.02
C ILE A 91 -12.18 -11.96 -13.89
N GLU A 92 -13.14 -11.95 -12.95
CA GLU A 92 -14.08 -13.05 -12.75
C GLU A 92 -14.93 -13.33 -14.01
N TYR A 93 -15.45 -12.27 -14.63
CA TYR A 93 -16.23 -12.39 -15.86
C TYR A 93 -15.43 -13.06 -17.00
N TYR A 94 -14.21 -12.58 -17.26
CA TYR A 94 -13.38 -13.15 -18.32
C TYR A 94 -12.86 -14.54 -18.00
N GLN A 95 -12.63 -14.86 -16.72
CA GLN A 95 -12.31 -16.23 -16.29
C GLN A 95 -13.45 -17.20 -16.61
N GLN A 96 -14.69 -16.83 -16.32
CA GLN A 96 -15.87 -17.64 -16.65
C GLN A 96 -16.03 -17.81 -18.16
N LEU A 97 -15.84 -16.73 -18.93
CA LEU A 97 -15.92 -16.78 -20.39
C LEU A 97 -14.85 -17.72 -20.97
N ALA A 98 -13.59 -17.58 -20.53
CA ALA A 98 -12.49 -18.42 -20.96
C ALA A 98 -12.72 -19.90 -20.61
N GLN A 99 -13.33 -20.19 -19.45
CA GLN A 99 -13.67 -21.55 -19.06
C GLN A 99 -14.74 -22.16 -19.97
N LYS A 100 -15.79 -21.41 -20.33
CA LYS A 100 -16.81 -21.85 -21.30
C LYS A 100 -16.20 -22.12 -22.67
N GLU A 101 -15.36 -21.21 -23.17
CA GLU A 101 -14.66 -21.38 -24.44
C GLU A 101 -13.74 -22.61 -24.45
N LYS A 102 -13.02 -22.86 -23.34
CA LYS A 102 -12.16 -24.03 -23.19
C LYS A 102 -12.97 -25.32 -23.29
N VAL A 103 -14.08 -25.43 -22.54
CA VAL A 103 -14.95 -26.61 -22.57
C VAL A 103 -15.51 -26.86 -23.96
N GLU A 104 -16.01 -25.81 -24.62
CA GLU A 104 -16.52 -25.92 -26.00
C GLU A 104 -15.44 -26.34 -27.00
N ARG A 105 -14.22 -25.79 -26.87
CA ARG A 105 -13.08 -26.14 -27.71
C ARG A 105 -12.68 -27.61 -27.52
N ASP A 106 -12.60 -28.07 -26.27
CA ASP A 106 -12.22 -29.44 -25.95
C ASP A 106 -13.30 -30.44 -26.39
N ARG A 107 -14.58 -30.09 -26.23
CA ARG A 107 -15.72 -30.86 -26.78
C ARG A 107 -15.63 -31.00 -28.31
N LYS A 108 -15.40 -29.89 -29.03
CA LYS A 108 -15.22 -29.90 -30.50
C LYS A 108 -14.01 -30.73 -30.93
N LYS A 109 -12.89 -30.66 -30.20
CA LYS A 109 -11.71 -31.49 -30.46
C LYS A 109 -12.00 -32.98 -30.30
N LEU A 110 -12.72 -33.38 -29.25
CA LEU A 110 -13.10 -34.77 -29.03
C LEU A 110 -14.05 -35.28 -30.13
N ALA A 111 -15.04 -34.48 -30.52
CA ALA A 111 -15.96 -34.83 -31.60
C ALA A 111 -15.26 -35.03 -32.95
N ARG A 112 -14.22 -34.23 -33.26
CA ARG A 112 -13.42 -34.39 -34.50
C ARG A 112 -12.49 -35.60 -34.50
N ARG A 113 -12.22 -36.20 -33.33
CA ARG A 113 -11.35 -37.37 -33.17
C ARG A 113 -12.12 -38.69 -33.22
N ARG A 114 -13.45 -38.65 -33.16
CA ARG A 114 -14.35 -39.80 -33.32
C ARG A 114 -14.83 -39.85 -34.76
#